data_AF-A0A2V2N9D7-F1
#
_entry.id   AF-A0A2V2N9D7-F1
#
_cell.length_a   1.000
_cell.length_b   1.000
_cell.length_c   1.000
_cell.angle_alpha   90.00
_cell.angle_beta   90.00
_cell.angle_gamma   90.00
#
_symmetry.space_group_name_H-M   'P 1'
#
loop_
_entity.id
_entity.type
_entity.pdbx_description
1 polymer ?
#
loop_
_entity_poly.entity_id
_entity_poly.type
_entity_poly.pdbx_seq_one_letter_code
_entity_poly.pdbx_strand_id
1 'polypeptide(L)'
;MKEFLIGSLFTLVIFTTLLISTCAAAPDDQQTGGAHYADHMKDTLANLSAKGYDVSQIQAAIDKGDNQGAFKLLNDLYDQHPEARPPMSMDRIKQTVTNLTAKGFDVSQIQAAIDGGDAGKATTALNDFWKAHPDARPAPRDQAKTS
;
A
#
# COMPACT_ATOMS: atom_id res chain seq x y z
N MET A 1 -42.55 8.12 -49.59
CA MET A 1 -41.26 7.39 -49.66
C MET A 1 -41.00 6.87 -48.27
N LYS A 2 -40.73 5.56 -48.18
CA LYS A 2 -40.82 4.72 -46.98
C LYS A 2 -39.53 4.77 -46.16
N GLU A 3 -39.71 4.85 -44.84
CA GLU A 3 -38.90 4.34 -43.72
C GLU A 3 -37.40 4.71 -43.61
N PHE A 4 -37.09 5.57 -42.64
CA PHE A 4 -35.77 5.72 -42.00
C PHE A 4 -35.59 4.59 -40.97
N LEU A 5 -34.68 3.66 -41.24
CA LEU A 5 -34.41 2.51 -40.36
C LEU A 5 -33.37 2.88 -39.30
N ILE A 6 -33.88 2.88 -38.07
CA ILE A 6 -33.27 2.67 -36.75
C ILE A 6 -32.05 1.73 -36.78
N GLY A 7 -31.02 2.04 -35.99
CA GLY A 7 -30.15 1.00 -35.43
C GLY A 7 -28.65 1.30 -35.35
N SER A 8 -28.24 2.31 -34.58
CA SER A 8 -26.85 2.36 -34.09
C SER A 8 -26.75 1.51 -32.83
N LEU A 9 -26.75 0.19 -33.05
CA LEU A 9 -26.62 -0.84 -32.04
C LEU A 9 -25.17 -0.91 -31.57
N PHE A 10 -25.01 -0.82 -30.25
CA PHE A 10 -23.80 -1.00 -29.45
C PHE A 10 -22.82 -2.02 -30.04
N THR A 11 -21.57 -1.58 -30.21
CA THR A 11 -20.44 -2.38 -30.66
C THR A 11 -20.18 -3.55 -29.70
N LEU A 12 -20.69 -4.71 -30.11
CA LEU A 12 -20.11 -6.04 -30.09
C LEU A 12 -18.98 -6.30 -29.06
N VAL A 13 -19.37 -6.94 -27.96
CA VAL A 13 -18.52 -7.73 -27.07
C VAL A 13 -17.88 -8.85 -27.90
N ILE A 14 -16.59 -8.73 -28.23
CA ILE A 14 -15.82 -9.80 -28.87
C ILE A 14 -15.30 -10.72 -27.76
N PHE A 15 -16.11 -11.70 -27.41
CA PHE A 15 -15.71 -12.87 -26.62
C PHE A 15 -15.31 -13.96 -27.61
N THR A 16 -14.02 -14.24 -27.77
CA THR A 16 -13.55 -15.35 -28.62
C THR A 16 -12.36 -16.06 -27.97
N THR A 17 -12.72 -17.18 -27.34
CA THR A 17 -12.04 -18.43 -26.98
C THR A 17 -10.66 -18.76 -27.59
N LEU A 18 -9.79 -19.50 -26.87
CA LEU A 18 -9.49 -20.93 -27.12
C LEU A 18 -8.46 -21.55 -26.14
N LEU A 19 -8.65 -22.85 -25.85
CA LEU A 19 -7.90 -23.85 -25.04
C LEU A 19 -6.36 -23.91 -25.30
N ILE A 20 -5.49 -24.50 -24.44
CA ILE A 20 -5.23 -25.96 -24.24
C ILE A 20 -4.32 -26.22 -23.00
N SER A 21 -4.55 -27.36 -22.35
CA SER A 21 -3.78 -28.08 -21.32
C SER A 21 -2.24 -28.05 -21.42
N THR A 22 -1.58 -27.96 -20.26
CA THR A 22 -0.36 -28.73 -19.95
C THR A 22 -0.24 -28.98 -18.45
N CYS A 23 0.35 -30.12 -18.10
CA CYS A 23 0.37 -30.79 -16.80
C CYS A 23 1.12 -30.05 -15.67
N ALA A 24 0.57 -30.22 -14.46
CA ALA A 24 1.25 -30.35 -13.17
C ALA A 24 2.64 -29.70 -13.02
N ALA A 25 2.65 -28.50 -12.44
CA ALA A 25 3.67 -28.12 -11.48
C ALA A 25 2.97 -27.99 -10.13
N ALA A 26 3.39 -28.80 -9.15
CA ALA A 26 2.96 -28.64 -7.78
C ALA A 26 3.32 -27.23 -7.30
N PRO A 27 2.41 -26.47 -6.65
CA PRO A 27 2.86 -25.40 -5.79
C PRO A 27 3.31 -26.06 -4.48
N ASP A 28 4.62 -26.25 -4.41
CA ASP A 28 5.39 -26.33 -3.18
C ASP A 28 4.91 -25.26 -2.17
N ASP A 29 5.01 -25.63 -0.91
CA ASP A 29 4.55 -24.91 0.29
C ASP A 29 5.07 -23.46 0.34
N GLN A 30 4.31 -22.50 -0.20
CA GLN A 30 4.51 -21.05 0.06
C GLN A 30 3.19 -20.30 0.32
N GLN A 31 2.14 -20.99 0.77
CA GLN A 31 0.79 -20.41 0.82
C GLN A 31 0.51 -19.53 2.05
N THR A 32 1.38 -19.49 3.06
CA THR A 32 1.14 -18.67 4.26
C THR A 32 1.60 -17.21 4.09
N GLY A 33 2.57 -16.91 3.22
CA GLY A 33 3.06 -15.54 3.03
C GLY A 33 2.15 -14.66 2.16
N GLY A 34 1.64 -15.22 1.06
CA GLY A 34 0.86 -14.46 0.06
C GLY A 34 -0.57 -14.16 0.51
N ALA A 35 -1.23 -15.09 1.21
CA ALA A 35 -2.58 -14.90 1.71
C ALA A 35 -2.65 -13.77 2.75
N HIS A 36 -1.76 -13.80 3.75
CA HIS A 36 -1.69 -12.75 4.77
C HIS A 36 -1.33 -11.37 4.18
N TYR A 37 -0.49 -11.32 3.14
CA TYR A 37 -0.20 -10.08 2.42
C TYR A 37 -1.42 -9.55 1.67
N ALA A 38 -2.12 -10.41 0.93
CA ALA A 38 -3.30 -10.03 0.15
C ALA A 38 -4.43 -9.52 1.05
N ASP A 39 -4.65 -10.14 2.21
CA ASP A 39 -5.67 -9.72 3.17
C ASP A 39 -5.35 -8.34 3.77
N HIS A 40 -4.12 -8.14 4.26
CA HIS A 40 -3.69 -6.82 4.73
C HIS A 40 -3.79 -5.75 3.63
N MET A 41 -3.49 -6.13 2.39
CA MET A 41 -3.58 -5.21 1.26
C MET A 41 -5.03 -4.83 0.98
N LYS A 42 -5.97 -5.78 1.01
CA LYS A 42 -7.40 -5.50 0.86
C LYS A 42 -7.93 -4.54 1.92
N ASP A 43 -7.54 -4.70 3.18
CA ASP A 43 -7.92 -3.79 4.26
C ASP A 43 -7.41 -2.36 4.00
N THR A 44 -6.18 -2.26 3.49
CA THR A 44 -5.58 -0.97 3.08
C THR A 44 -6.37 -0.35 1.93
N LEU A 45 -6.72 -1.13 0.91
CA LEU A 45 -7.50 -0.64 -0.23
C LEU A 45 -8.92 -0.22 0.15
N ALA A 46 -9.57 -0.94 1.07
CA ALA A 46 -10.88 -0.56 1.60
C ALA A 46 -10.82 0.80 2.30
N ASN A 47 -9.78 1.05 3.11
CA ASN A 47 -9.58 2.35 3.76
C ASN A 47 -9.35 3.47 2.74
N LEU A 48 -8.54 3.22 1.71
CA LEU A 48 -8.25 4.18 0.65
C LEU A 48 -9.48 4.48 -0.21
N SER A 49 -10.24 3.46 -0.58
CA SER A 49 -11.49 3.62 -1.33
C SER A 49 -12.52 4.40 -0.52
N ALA A 50 -12.64 4.14 0.79
CA ALA A 50 -13.52 4.91 1.68
C ALA A 50 -13.11 6.40 1.79
N LYS A 51 -11.84 6.72 1.57
CA LYS A 51 -11.32 8.10 1.46
C LYS A 51 -11.50 8.72 0.07
N GLY A 52 -12.05 7.96 -0.89
CA GLY A 52 -12.31 8.41 -2.25
C GLY A 52 -11.16 8.19 -3.24
N TYR A 53 -10.11 7.48 -2.86
CA TYR A 53 -9.02 7.14 -3.78
C TYR A 53 -9.42 5.98 -4.69
N ASP A 54 -9.03 6.06 -5.97
CA ASP A 54 -9.19 4.95 -6.90
C ASP A 54 -8.12 3.88 -6.62
N VAL A 55 -8.58 2.70 -6.20
CA VAL A 55 -7.73 1.54 -5.89
C VAL A 55 -7.91 0.41 -6.91
N SER A 56 -8.67 0.63 -7.98
CA SER A 56 -9.10 -0.42 -8.92
C SER A 56 -7.92 -1.13 -9.58
N GLN A 57 -6.88 -0.39 -9.95
CA GLN A 57 -5.68 -0.97 -10.54
C GLN A 57 -4.86 -1.79 -9.54
N ILE A 58 -4.82 -1.36 -8.28
CA ILE A 58 -4.11 -2.08 -7.22
C ILE A 58 -4.86 -3.38 -6.90
N GLN A 59 -6.19 -3.32 -6.80
CA GLN A 59 -7.04 -4.49 -6.60
C GLN A 59 -6.89 -5.51 -7.74
N ALA A 60 -6.91 -5.05 -8.98
CA ALA A 60 -6.73 -5.92 -10.15
C ALA A 60 -5.36 -6.61 -10.17
N ALA A 61 -4.30 -5.97 -9.64
CA ALA A 61 -2.99 -6.61 -9.51
C ALA A 61 -2.99 -7.68 -8.42
N ILE A 62 -3.62 -7.42 -7.27
CA ILE A 62 -3.77 -8.41 -6.18
C ILE A 62 -4.57 -9.63 -6.65
N ASP A 63 -5.68 -9.42 -7.36
CA ASP A 63 -6.54 -10.50 -7.86
C ASP A 63 -5.82 -11.41 -8.88
N LYS A 64 -4.81 -10.87 -9.57
CA LYS A 64 -3.92 -11.61 -10.48
C LYS A 64 -2.74 -12.27 -9.76
N GLY A 65 -2.57 -12.03 -8.45
CA GLY A 65 -1.40 -12.46 -7.68
C GLY A 65 -0.13 -11.63 -7.93
N ASP A 66 -0.23 -10.50 -8.65
CA ASP A 66 0.89 -9.59 -8.91
C ASP A 66 1.13 -8.66 -7.72
N ASN A 67 1.70 -9.22 -6.65
CA ASN A 67 1.98 -8.49 -5.41
C ASN A 67 3.01 -7.37 -5.60
N GLN A 68 3.97 -7.54 -6.52
CA GLN A 68 4.97 -6.51 -6.80
C GLN A 68 4.37 -5.33 -7.56
N GLY A 69 3.55 -5.60 -8.58
CA GLY A 69 2.79 -4.58 -9.29
C GLY A 69 1.81 -3.85 -8.38
N ALA A 70 1.09 -4.58 -7.53
CA ALA A 70 0.20 -3.99 -6.53
C ALA A 70 0.95 -3.04 -5.58
N PHE A 71 2.10 -3.47 -5.05
CA PHE A 71 2.93 -2.62 -4.18
C PHE A 71 3.44 -1.37 -4.88
N LYS A 72 3.88 -1.50 -6.14
CA LYS A 72 4.31 -0.35 -6.94
C LYS A 72 3.18 0.66 -7.13
N LEU A 73 2.01 0.20 -7.57
CA LEU A 73 0.84 1.05 -7.79
C LEU A 73 0.39 1.75 -6.49
N LEU A 74 0.44 1.04 -5.36
CA LEU A 74 0.15 1.61 -4.06
C LEU A 74 1.16 2.70 -3.65
N ASN A 75 2.46 2.50 -3.90
CA ASN A 75 3.46 3.52 -3.64
C ASN A 75 3.29 4.73 -4.57
N ASP A 76 3.02 4.50 -5.86
CA ASP A 76 2.76 5.58 -6.82
C ASP A 76 1.54 6.42 -6.36
N LEU A 77 0.52 5.79 -5.78
CA LEU A 77 -0.62 6.47 -5.14
C LEU A 77 -0.16 7.31 -3.94
N TYR A 78 0.67 6.77 -3.05
CA TYR A 78 1.17 7.51 -1.89
C TYR A 78 2.14 8.64 -2.23
N ASP A 79 2.90 8.52 -3.32
CA ASP A 79 3.79 9.59 -3.78
C ASP A 79 2.99 10.78 -4.33
N GLN A 80 1.85 10.51 -4.97
CA GLN A 80 0.91 11.53 -5.44
C GLN A 80 0.02 12.07 -4.31
N HIS A 81 -0.32 11.22 -3.35
CA HIS A 81 -1.21 11.50 -2.24
C HIS A 81 -0.55 11.09 -0.90
N PRO A 82 0.43 11.86 -0.42
CA PRO A 82 1.12 11.55 0.83
C PRO A 82 0.18 11.49 2.03
N GLU A 83 -0.95 12.20 1.99
CA GLU A 83 -2.02 12.19 2.99
C GLU A 83 -2.86 10.90 2.99
N ALA A 84 -2.83 10.13 1.90
CA ALA A 84 -3.49 8.83 1.83
C ALA A 84 -2.77 7.77 2.68
N ARG A 85 -1.47 7.99 2.95
CA ARG A 85 -0.61 7.04 3.66
C ARG A 85 -1.15 6.80 5.07
N PRO A 86 -1.34 5.53 5.48
CA PRO A 86 -1.80 5.23 6.83
C PRO A 86 -0.77 5.74 7.85
N PRO A 87 -1.25 6.25 8.99
CA PRO A 87 -0.35 6.65 10.07
C PRO A 87 0.46 5.43 10.54
N MET A 88 1.67 5.70 11.02
CA MET A 88 2.47 4.69 11.67
C MET A 88 1.77 4.23 12.95
N SER A 89 1.86 2.94 13.28
CA SER A 89 1.30 2.45 14.54
C SER A 89 1.98 3.10 15.74
N MET A 90 1.22 3.39 16.79
CA MET A 90 1.73 4.07 17.99
C MET A 90 2.92 3.33 18.61
N ASP A 91 2.90 1.98 18.62
CA ASP A 91 4.01 1.19 19.16
C ASP A 91 5.30 1.35 18.34
N ARG A 92 5.18 1.41 17.00
CA ARG A 92 6.33 1.64 16.13
C ARG A 92 6.89 3.05 16.30
N ILE A 93 6.02 4.04 16.52
CA ILE A 93 6.44 5.42 16.83
C ILE A 93 7.19 5.42 18.17
N LYS A 94 6.65 4.81 19.23
CA LYS A 94 7.30 4.70 20.54
C LYS A 94 8.67 4.03 20.45
N GLN A 95 8.77 2.91 19.74
CA GLN A 95 10.06 2.23 19.51
C GLN A 95 11.08 3.15 18.81
N THR A 96 10.61 3.92 17.82
CA THR A 96 11.45 4.87 17.09
C THR A 96 11.94 6.00 18.00
N VAL A 97 11.05 6.56 18.82
CA VAL A 97 11.37 7.58 19.82
C VAL A 97 12.42 7.08 20.80
N THR A 98 12.28 5.87 21.35
CA THR A 98 13.28 5.28 22.25
C THR A 98 14.67 5.23 21.60
N ASN A 99 14.76 4.83 20.34
CA ASN A 99 16.04 4.77 19.61
C ASN A 99 16.62 6.18 19.36
N LEU A 100 15.77 7.15 19.05
CA LEU A 100 16.19 8.55 18.87
C LEU A 100 16.72 9.16 20.16
N THR A 101 16.02 8.96 21.28
CA THR A 101 16.46 9.40 22.60
C THR A 101 17.81 8.79 22.97
N ALA A 102 18.01 7.49 22.72
CA ALA A 102 19.27 6.81 22.97
C ALA A 102 20.45 7.36 22.14
N LYS A 103 20.16 7.95 20.98
CA LYS A 103 21.14 8.65 20.14
C LYS A 103 21.36 10.12 20.54
N GLY A 104 20.65 10.60 21.56
CA GLY A 104 20.77 11.97 22.06
C GLY A 104 19.95 13.00 21.30
N PHE A 105 18.98 12.59 20.46
CA PHE A 105 18.08 13.53 19.80
C PHE A 105 16.99 14.02 20.76
N ASP A 106 16.62 15.29 20.63
CA ASP A 106 15.42 15.83 21.27
C ASP A 106 14.17 15.35 20.53
N VAL A 107 13.33 14.59 21.24
CA VAL A 107 12.10 13.99 20.74
C VAL A 107 10.86 14.57 21.41
N SER A 108 10.98 15.67 22.16
CA SER A 108 9.91 16.22 23.00
C SER A 108 8.62 16.50 22.22
N GLN A 109 8.74 16.99 20.98
CA GLN A 109 7.59 17.23 20.10
C GLN A 109 6.87 15.94 19.70
N ILE A 110 7.61 14.87 19.44
CA ILE A 110 7.05 13.56 19.11
C ILE A 110 6.42 12.95 20.36
N GLN A 111 7.07 13.07 21.51
CA GLN A 111 6.56 12.56 22.78
C GLN A 111 5.25 13.24 23.19
N ALA A 112 5.13 14.56 23.04
CA ALA A 112 3.89 15.28 23.29
C ALA A 112 2.74 14.78 22.39
N ALA A 113 3.02 14.44 21.14
CA ALA A 113 2.04 13.87 20.22
C ALA A 113 1.65 12.43 20.59
N ILE A 114 2.59 11.63 21.09
CA ILE A 114 2.33 10.29 21.64
C ILE A 114 1.43 10.37 22.88
N ASP A 115 1.72 11.28 23.80
CA ASP A 115 0.97 11.46 25.04
C ASP A 115 -0.48 11.91 24.78
N GLY A 116 -0.71 12.62 23.67
CA GLY A 116 -2.04 12.95 23.16
C GLY A 116 -2.82 11.77 22.58
N GLY A 117 -2.21 10.59 22.42
CA GLY A 117 -2.86 9.35 21.96
C GLY A 117 -3.21 9.31 20.46
N ASP A 118 -2.87 10.34 19.70
CA ASP A 118 -3.19 10.45 18.27
C ASP A 118 -2.01 9.99 17.41
N ALA A 119 -2.10 8.77 16.88
CA ALA A 119 -1.06 8.18 16.03
C ALA A 119 -0.83 8.97 14.72
N GLY A 120 -1.83 9.68 14.22
CA GLY A 120 -1.70 10.58 13.07
C GLY A 120 -0.81 11.76 13.39
N LYS A 121 -1.11 12.48 14.48
CA LYS A 121 -0.27 13.59 14.95
C LYS A 121 1.14 13.14 15.30
N ALA A 122 1.28 11.99 15.95
CA ALA A 122 2.60 11.44 16.29
C ALA A 122 3.40 11.05 15.05
N THR A 123 2.75 10.52 14.00
CA THR A 123 3.38 10.25 12.70
C THR A 123 3.81 11.54 12.01
N THR A 124 2.97 12.58 12.03
CA THR A 124 3.33 13.91 11.48
C THR A 124 4.53 14.50 12.19
N ALA A 125 4.52 14.52 13.53
CA ALA A 125 5.65 15.02 14.33
C ALA A 125 6.95 14.24 14.04
N LEU A 126 6.85 12.92 13.91
CA LEU A 126 8.00 12.08 13.54
C LEU A 126 8.49 12.37 12.11
N ASN A 127 7.59 12.60 11.15
CA ASN A 127 7.97 12.96 9.78
C ASN A 127 8.66 14.33 9.71
N ASP A 128 8.17 15.31 10.47
CA ASP A 128 8.79 16.63 10.53
C ASP A 128 10.16 16.56 11.21
N PHE A 129 10.30 15.73 12.25
CA PHE A 129 11.61 15.40 12.81
C PHE A 129 12.57 14.83 11.75
N TRP A 130 12.13 13.91 10.89
CA TRP A 130 12.99 13.38 9.81
C TRP A 130 13.37 14.40 8.74
N LYS A 131 12.54 15.41 8.48
CA LYS A 131 12.89 16.51 7.57
C LYS A 131 13.99 17.38 8.18
N ALA A 132 13.93 17.62 9.48
CA ALA A 132 14.92 18.41 10.22
C ALA A 132 16.23 17.63 10.49
N HIS A 133 16.12 16.31 10.66
CA HIS A 133 17.23 15.40 10.98
C HIS A 133 17.30 14.25 9.97
N PRO A 134 17.68 14.53 8.71
CA PRO A 134 17.73 13.51 7.66
C PRO A 134 18.74 12.40 7.95
N ASP A 135 19.80 12.70 8.69
CA ASP A 135 20.85 11.77 9.16
C ASP A 135 20.35 10.81 10.26
N ALA A 136 19.33 11.21 11.00
CA ALA A 136 18.73 10.39 12.06
C ALA A 136 17.77 9.33 11.50
N ARG A 137 17.28 9.52 10.26
CA ARG A 137 16.30 8.65 9.63
C ARG A 137 16.89 7.24 9.55
N PRO A 138 16.17 6.21 10.05
CA PRO A 138 16.61 4.84 9.88
C PRO A 138 16.82 4.60 8.39
N ALA A 139 17.95 3.97 8.03
CA ALA A 139 18.09 3.43 6.69
C ALA A 139 16.81 2.66 6.36
N PRO A 140 16.28 2.77 5.13
CA PRO A 140 15.30 1.81 4.65
C PRO A 140 15.78 0.43 5.10
N ARG A 141 14.89 -0.42 5.62
CA ARG A 141 15.29 -1.82 5.77
C ARG A 141 15.61 -2.26 4.36
N ASP A 142 16.89 -2.24 4.00
CA ASP A 142 17.38 -3.02 2.90
C ASP A 142 16.82 -4.40 3.16
N GLN A 143 16.22 -4.94 2.11
CA GLN A 143 15.97 -6.34 1.97
C GLN A 143 17.24 -7.03 2.47
N ALA A 144 17.25 -7.48 3.73
CA ALA A 144 18.31 -8.28 4.30
C ALA A 144 18.20 -9.64 3.62
N LYS A 145 18.49 -9.65 2.32
CA LYS A 145 18.90 -10.81 1.59
C LYS A 145 20.24 -11.18 2.18
N THR A 146 20.20 -12.30 2.90
CA THR A 146 21.14 -13.40 2.73
C THR A 146 22.61 -13.01 2.86
N SER A 147 23.16 -13.21 4.04
CA SER A 147 24.50 -13.78 4.13
C SER A 147 24.41 -15.23 4.57
#